data_AF-A0A3B8MU95-F1
#
_entry.id   AF-A0A3B8MU95-F1
#
_cell.length_a   1.000
_cell.length_b   1.000
_cell.length_c   1.000
_cell.angle_alpha   90.00
_cell.angle_beta   90.00
_cell.angle_gamma   90.00
#
_symmetry.space_group_name_H-M   'P 1'
#
loop_
_entity.id
_entity.type
_entity.pdbx_description
1 polymer ?
#
loop_
_entity_poly.entity_id
_entity_poly.type
_entity_poly.pdbx_seq_one_letter_code
_entity_poly.pdbx_strand_id
1 'polypeptide(L)'
;MPDAAIQLLRQHGVQVTAQRLAILRVVAEHPHATADELGDEVRSQLGAISRQSVYDSLGMLVDKNLVRRIQPAGSPARYETRVDDNHHHLICRSCRTMFDVDCATGEVPCLTASDDHGFEVDEAEVIYWGRCPTCRTSALNATAKPL
;
A
#
# COMPACT_ATOMS: atom_id res chain seq x y z
N MET A 1 -15.01 8.22 23.60
CA MET A 1 -14.81 6.97 22.83
C MET A 1 -13.32 6.72 22.75
N PRO A 2 -12.79 5.51 23.02
CA PRO A 2 -11.39 5.21 22.75
C PRO A 2 -11.10 5.43 21.27
N ASP A 3 -9.90 5.89 20.97
CA ASP A 3 -9.43 6.07 19.60
C ASP A 3 -9.55 4.75 18.82
N ALA A 4 -10.20 4.77 17.65
CA ALA A 4 -10.47 3.57 16.87
C ALA A 4 -9.18 2.80 16.53
N ALA A 5 -8.07 3.52 16.27
CA ALA A 5 -6.77 2.90 16.03
C ALA A 5 -6.22 2.16 17.26
N ILE A 6 -6.46 2.68 18.48
CA ILE A 6 -6.08 1.99 19.73
C ILE A 6 -6.84 0.68 19.88
N GLN A 7 -8.14 0.70 19.59
CA GLN A 7 -8.97 -0.51 19.66
C GLN A 7 -8.51 -1.55 18.63
N LEU A 8 -8.27 -1.12 17.39
CA LEU A 8 -7.83 -1.98 16.30
C LEU A 8 -6.51 -2.70 16.64
N LEU A 9 -5.51 -1.97 17.15
CA LEU A 9 -4.25 -2.56 17.62
C LEU A 9 -4.46 -3.59 18.72
N ARG A 10 -5.28 -3.28 19.74
CA ARG A 10 -5.56 -4.20 20.85
C ARG A 10 -6.25 -5.48 20.40
N GLN A 11 -7.22 -5.37 19.49
CA GLN A 11 -7.95 -6.51 18.94
C GLN A 11 -7.03 -7.49 18.20
N HIS A 12 -5.97 -6.98 17.57
CA HIS A 12 -4.97 -7.80 16.86
C HIS A 12 -3.78 -8.21 17.74
N GLY A 13 -3.87 -8.01 19.06
CA GLY A 13 -2.82 -8.38 20.02
C GLY A 13 -1.54 -7.54 19.87
N VAL A 14 -1.64 -6.34 19.30
CA VAL A 14 -0.53 -5.42 19.13
C VAL A 14 -0.39 -4.54 20.36
N GLN A 15 0.81 -4.50 20.94
CA GLN A 15 1.11 -3.54 22.00
C GLN A 15 1.02 -2.11 21.45
N VAL A 16 0.14 -1.32 22.05
CA VAL A 16 -0.13 0.07 21.68
C VAL A 16 1.03 0.97 22.11
N THR A 17 1.72 1.56 21.14
CA THR A 17 2.76 2.59 21.35
C THR A 17 2.43 3.82 20.51
N ALA A 18 2.98 4.99 20.87
CA ALA A 18 2.79 6.22 20.10
C ALA A 18 3.26 6.06 18.64
N GLN A 19 4.39 5.37 18.43
CA GLN A 19 4.93 5.10 17.09
C GLN A 19 4.02 4.21 16.25
N ARG A 20 3.52 3.09 16.81
CA ARG A 20 2.61 2.19 16.09
C ARG A 20 1.28 2.85 15.75
N LEU A 21 0.75 3.67 16.67
CA LEU A 21 -0.45 4.45 16.41
C LEU A 21 -0.25 5.48 15.30
N ALA A 22 0.84 6.23 15.36
CA ALA A 22 1.16 7.23 14.33
C ALA A 22 1.35 6.57 12.97
N ILE A 23 2.13 5.50 12.89
CA ILE A 23 2.36 4.78 11.63
C ILE A 23 1.05 4.24 11.05
N LEU A 24 0.21 3.58 11.85
CA LEU A 24 -1.08 3.07 11.38
C LEU A 24 -1.98 4.18 10.82
N ARG A 25 -2.03 5.34 11.47
CA ARG A 25 -2.81 6.50 11.00
C ARG A 25 -2.25 7.07 9.71
N VAL A 26 -0.94 7.29 9.65
CA VAL A 26 -0.29 7.86 8.48
C VAL A 26 -0.44 6.94 7.27
N VAL A 27 -0.41 5.61 7.43
CA VAL A 27 -0.71 4.67 6.34
C VAL A 27 -2.16 4.81 5.87
N ALA A 28 -3.12 5.00 6.78
CA ALA A 28 -4.52 5.21 6.43
C ALA A 28 -4.76 6.55 5.69
N GLU A 29 -4.02 7.60 6.05
CA GLU A 29 -4.09 8.93 5.43
C GLU A 29 -3.33 9.00 4.10
N HIS A 30 -2.27 8.21 3.95
CA HIS A 30 -1.39 8.16 2.79
C HIS A 30 -1.29 6.74 2.21
N PRO A 31 -2.39 6.20 1.66
CA PRO A 31 -2.38 4.89 1.05
C PRO A 31 -1.35 4.84 -0.09
N HIS A 32 -0.67 3.70 -0.22
CA HIS A 32 0.40 3.47 -1.18
C HIS A 32 1.69 4.24 -0.93
N ALA A 33 1.87 4.90 0.22
CA ALA A 33 3.14 5.52 0.56
C ALA A 33 4.23 4.48 0.83
N THR A 34 5.47 4.85 0.54
CA THR A 34 6.67 4.07 0.86
C THR A 34 7.05 4.23 2.33
N ALA A 35 7.86 3.31 2.87
CA ALA A 35 8.32 3.40 4.26
C ALA A 35 9.06 4.71 4.57
N ASP A 36 9.80 5.24 3.60
CA ASP A 36 10.55 6.49 3.78
C ASP A 36 9.59 7.69 3.81
N GLU A 37 8.59 7.76 2.92
CA GLU A 37 7.53 8.79 2.94
C GLU A 37 6.71 8.76 4.25
N LEU A 38 6.30 7.56 4.69
CA LEU A 38 5.60 7.36 5.95
C LEU A 38 6.47 7.79 7.15
N GLY A 39 7.77 7.48 7.11
CA GLY A 39 8.71 7.83 8.16
C GLY A 39 8.91 9.33 8.30
N ASP A 40 8.91 10.07 7.18
CA ASP A 40 9.00 11.53 7.18
C ASP A 40 7.72 12.17 7.74
N GLU A 41 6.55 11.66 7.38
CA GLU A 41 5.27 12.15 7.90
C GLU A 41 5.14 11.86 9.40
N VAL A 42 5.46 10.65 9.87
CA VAL A 42 5.44 10.32 11.31
C VAL A 42 6.44 11.17 12.10
N ARG A 43 7.61 11.47 11.50
CA ARG A 43 8.61 12.34 12.14
C ARG A 43 8.08 13.76 12.30
N SER A 44 7.29 14.26 11.34
CA SER A 44 6.63 15.57 11.43
C SER A 44 5.69 15.66 12.65
N GLN A 45 5.03 14.55 12.98
CA GLN A 45 4.04 14.47 14.07
C GLN A 45 4.66 14.19 15.44
N LEU A 46 5.67 13.30 15.52
CA LEU A 46 6.25 12.83 16.79
C LEU A 46 7.63 13.44 17.11
N GLY A 47 8.21 14.22 16.19
CA GLY A 47 9.53 14.86 16.32
C GLY A 47 10.70 13.94 15.97
N ALA A 48 10.76 12.72 16.49
CA ALA A 48 11.84 11.78 16.19
C ALA A 48 11.37 10.32 16.09
N ILE A 49 11.67 9.69 14.96
CA ILE A 49 11.55 8.25 14.73
C ILE A 49 12.70 7.77 13.85
N SER A 50 13.30 6.64 14.22
CA SER A 50 14.36 6.02 13.44
C SER A 50 13.77 5.26 12.25
N ARG A 51 14.55 5.12 11.16
CA ARG A 51 14.14 4.29 10.01
C ARG A 51 13.85 2.86 10.43
N GLN A 52 14.68 2.27 11.28
CA GLN A 52 14.46 0.91 11.80
C GLN A 52 13.11 0.79 12.51
N SER A 53 12.76 1.74 13.38
CA SER A 53 11.49 1.74 14.10
C SER A 53 10.27 1.84 13.18
N VAL A 54 10.40 2.52 12.03
CA VAL A 54 9.37 2.55 10.98
C VAL A 54 9.20 1.16 10.38
N TYR A 55 10.29 0.53 9.93
CA TYR A 55 10.24 -0.82 9.35
C TYR A 55 9.75 -1.87 10.34
N ASP A 56 10.20 -1.84 11.60
CA ASP A 56 9.75 -2.78 12.64
C ASP A 56 8.24 -2.66 12.89
N SER A 57 7.73 -1.43 12.91
CA SER A 57 6.31 -1.18 13.11
C SER A 57 5.48 -1.61 11.89
N LEU A 58 5.94 -1.29 10.67
CA LEU A 58 5.28 -1.71 9.43
C LEU A 58 5.28 -3.24 9.30
N GLY A 59 6.42 -3.90 9.54
CA GLY A 59 6.52 -5.36 9.51
C GLY A 59 5.54 -6.01 10.48
N MET A 60 5.50 -5.54 11.73
CA MET A 60 4.53 -6.03 12.71
C MET A 60 3.08 -5.80 12.27
N LEU A 61 2.74 -4.62 11.72
CA LEU A 61 1.38 -4.34 11.24
C LEU A 61 1.00 -5.26 10.07
N VAL A 62 1.96 -5.59 9.20
CA VAL A 62 1.78 -6.56 8.11
C VAL A 62 1.56 -7.97 8.67
N ASP A 63 2.41 -8.43 9.59
CA ASP A 63 2.28 -9.75 10.23
C ASP A 63 0.94 -9.92 10.97
N LYS A 64 0.31 -8.81 11.36
CA LYS A 64 -0.98 -8.77 12.05
C LYS A 64 -2.16 -8.49 11.14
N ASN A 65 -1.96 -8.51 9.83
CA ASN A 65 -2.99 -8.21 8.83
C ASN A 65 -3.71 -6.89 9.08
N LEU A 66 -2.97 -5.86 9.54
CA LEU A 66 -3.48 -4.50 9.76
C LEU A 66 -3.04 -3.52 8.67
N VAL A 67 -1.94 -3.85 8.00
CA VAL A 67 -1.40 -3.13 6.86
C VAL A 67 -1.02 -4.15 5.80
N ARG A 68 -1.34 -3.88 4.54
CA ARG A 68 -0.87 -4.67 3.40
C ARG A 68 0.43 -4.07 2.89
N ARG A 69 1.37 -4.93 2.51
CA ARG A 69 2.60 -4.54 1.82
C ARG A 69 2.52 -4.94 0.36
N ILE A 70 2.66 -3.95 -0.53
CA ILE A 70 2.63 -4.13 -1.98
C ILE A 70 4.04 -3.87 -2.50
N GLN A 71 4.63 -4.82 -3.23
CA GLN A 71 5.96 -4.61 -3.80
C GLN A 71 6.02 -5.01 -5.28
N PRO A 72 5.56 -4.13 -6.17
CA PRO A 72 5.66 -4.35 -7.61
C PRO A 72 7.12 -4.50 -8.03
N ALA A 73 7.41 -5.44 -8.91
CA ALA A 73 8.77 -5.70 -9.39
C ALA A 73 9.48 -4.41 -9.84
N GLY A 74 10.70 -4.19 -9.32
CA GLY A 74 11.49 -3.00 -9.63
C GLY A 74 10.94 -1.68 -9.07
N SER A 75 10.06 -1.74 -8.06
CA SER A 75 9.56 -0.58 -7.31
C SER A 75 9.83 -0.74 -5.81
N PRO A 76 9.96 0.37 -5.05
CA PRO A 76 9.92 0.30 -3.59
C PRO A 76 8.63 -0.33 -3.07
N ALA A 77 8.68 -0.94 -1.90
CA ALA A 77 7.49 -1.41 -1.21
C ALA A 77 6.61 -0.22 -0.80
N ARG A 78 5.30 -0.41 -0.93
CA ARG A 78 4.24 0.53 -0.58
C ARG A 78 3.29 -0.13 0.42
N TYR A 79 2.60 0.69 1.19
CA TYR A 79 1.77 0.21 2.31
C TYR A 79 0.37 0.82 2.27
N GLU A 80 -0.61 0.08 2.72
CA GLU A 80 -2.01 0.50 2.81
C GLU A 80 -2.75 -0.21 3.96
N THR A 81 -3.90 0.30 4.41
CA THR A 81 -4.71 -0.33 5.45
C THR A 81 -5.85 -1.21 4.90
N ARG A 82 -5.99 -1.31 3.57
CA ARG A 82 -6.97 -2.21 2.93
C ARG A 82 -6.35 -3.62 2.86
N VAL A 83 -6.75 -4.48 3.79
CA VAL A 83 -6.08 -5.76 4.08
C VAL A 83 -6.91 -7.01 3.81
N ASP A 84 -8.22 -6.88 3.54
CA ASP A 84 -9.13 -8.03 3.39
C ASP A 84 -10.23 -7.76 2.36
N ASP A 85 -9.90 -7.00 1.32
CA ASP A 85 -10.80 -6.75 0.21
C ASP A 85 -10.18 -7.12 -1.13
N ASN A 86 -11.03 -7.17 -2.14
CA ASN A 86 -10.66 -7.68 -3.44
C ASN A 86 -10.33 -6.54 -4.40
N HIS A 87 -9.20 -5.89 -4.17
CA HIS A 87 -8.70 -4.85 -5.05
C HIS A 87 -7.31 -5.19 -5.60
N HIS A 88 -6.96 -4.49 -6.67
CA HIS A 88 -5.76 -4.64 -7.46
C HIS A 88 -5.12 -3.28 -7.67
N HIS A 89 -3.86 -3.26 -8.09
CA HIS A 89 -3.13 -2.01 -8.24
C HIS A 89 -2.89 -1.67 -9.72
N LEU A 90 -3.23 -0.45 -10.12
CA LEU A 90 -2.88 0.14 -11.41
C LEU A 90 -1.70 1.08 -11.25
N ILE A 91 -0.59 0.80 -11.93
CA ILE A 91 0.66 1.54 -11.79
C ILE A 91 1.08 2.20 -13.11
N CYS A 92 1.41 3.48 -13.03
CA CYS A 92 2.00 4.21 -14.14
C CYS A 92 3.48 3.82 -14.33
N ARG A 93 3.84 3.36 -15.53
CA ARG A 93 5.22 3.04 -15.92
C ARG A 93 6.18 4.24 -15.90
N SER A 94 5.66 5.45 -16.00
CA SER A 94 6.47 6.68 -16.06
C SER A 94 6.66 7.30 -14.68
N CYS A 95 5.59 7.78 -14.05
CA CYS A 95 5.67 8.48 -12.77
C CYS A 95 5.48 7.60 -11.53
N ARG A 96 5.19 6.30 -11.70
CA ARG A 96 4.97 5.34 -10.61
C ARG A 96 3.79 5.64 -9.66
N THR A 97 2.91 6.58 -10.02
CA THR A 97 1.59 6.73 -9.37
C THR A 97 0.84 5.40 -9.40
N MET A 98 0.18 5.10 -8.29
CA MET A 98 -0.58 3.88 -8.04
C MET A 98 -2.04 4.25 -7.69
N PHE A 99 -2.98 3.44 -8.19
CA PHE A 99 -4.40 3.54 -7.87
C PHE A 99 -4.97 2.16 -7.58
N ASP A 100 -5.98 2.12 -6.72
CA ASP A 100 -6.78 0.91 -6.50
C ASP A 100 -7.77 0.73 -7.63
N VAL A 101 -7.98 -0.53 -7.99
CA VAL A 101 -8.99 -0.99 -8.93
C VAL A 101 -9.67 -2.20 -8.32
N ASP A 102 -10.99 -2.17 -8.16
CA ASP A 102 -11.74 -3.33 -7.64
C ASP A 102 -11.60 -4.52 -8.61
N CYS A 103 -11.53 -5.76 -8.07
CA CYS A 103 -11.37 -6.98 -8.88
C CYS A 103 -12.53 -7.08 -9.88
N ALA A 104 -12.21 -7.42 -11.13
CA ALA A 104 -13.20 -7.48 -12.22
C ALA A 104 -14.27 -8.57 -12.03
N THR A 105 -13.97 -9.58 -11.20
CA THR A 105 -14.87 -10.71 -10.89
C THR A 105 -15.73 -10.48 -9.65
N GLY A 106 -15.43 -9.45 -8.84
CA GLY A 106 -16.23 -9.03 -7.67
C GLY A 106 -16.15 -9.90 -6.41
N GLU A 107 -15.74 -11.18 -6.49
CA GLU A 107 -15.72 -12.10 -5.33
C GLU A 107 -14.36 -12.14 -4.61
N VAL A 108 -14.36 -11.85 -3.30
CA VAL A 108 -13.18 -11.92 -2.43
C VAL A 108 -12.99 -13.34 -1.88
N PRO A 109 -11.75 -13.84 -1.75
CA PRO A 109 -10.51 -13.36 -2.38
C PRO A 109 -10.38 -13.87 -3.82
N CYS A 110 -9.66 -13.13 -4.70
CA CYS A 110 -9.38 -13.55 -6.09
C CYS A 110 -8.35 -14.72 -6.16
N LEU A 111 -8.53 -15.77 -5.34
CA LEU A 111 -7.67 -16.98 -5.24
C LEU A 111 -8.09 -18.12 -6.19
N THR A 112 -9.27 -18.01 -6.82
CA THR A 112 -9.72 -19.04 -7.77
C THR A 112 -9.04 -18.82 -9.12
N ALA A 113 -7.91 -19.48 -9.34
CA ALA A 113 -7.29 -19.55 -10.67
C ALA A 113 -8.16 -20.36 -11.63
N SER A 114 -8.14 -20.03 -12.93
CA SER A 114 -8.85 -20.81 -13.95
C SER A 114 -8.34 -22.26 -14.07
N ASP A 115 -7.07 -22.46 -13.73
CA ASP A 115 -6.41 -23.74 -13.56
C ASP A 115 -5.34 -23.51 -12.47
N ASP A 116 -5.52 -24.10 -11.30
CA ASP A 116 -4.60 -23.95 -10.16
C ASP A 116 -3.43 -24.95 -10.22
N HIS A 117 -3.44 -25.87 -11.18
CA HIS A 117 -2.47 -26.96 -11.31
C HIS A 117 -2.23 -27.75 -10.00
N GLY A 118 -3.22 -27.81 -9.11
CA GLY A 118 -3.14 -28.51 -7.81
C GLY A 118 -2.40 -27.76 -6.71
N PHE A 119 -2.14 -26.46 -6.86
CA PHE A 119 -1.55 -25.63 -5.81
C PHE A 119 -2.60 -25.23 -4.76
N GLU A 120 -2.19 -25.18 -3.49
CA GLU A 120 -2.93 -24.45 -2.45
C GLU A 120 -2.62 -22.95 -2.62
N VAL A 121 -3.54 -22.22 -3.26
CA VAL A 121 -3.38 -20.78 -3.51
C VAL A 121 -3.82 -20.00 -2.28
N ASP A 122 -2.86 -19.38 -1.60
CA ASP A 122 -3.08 -18.55 -0.41
C ASP A 122 -3.01 -17.04 -0.72
N GLU A 123 -2.41 -16.65 -1.85
CA GLU A 123 -2.29 -15.26 -2.30
C GLU A 123 -2.46 -15.13 -3.82
N ALA A 124 -3.13 -14.04 -4.23
CA ALA A 124 -3.17 -13.59 -5.63
C ALA A 124 -2.93 -12.08 -5.72
N GLU A 125 -1.95 -11.68 -6.50
CA GLU A 125 -1.64 -10.27 -6.78
C GLU A 125 -1.84 -9.97 -8.27
N VAL A 126 -2.70 -8.99 -8.58
CA VAL A 126 -2.90 -8.50 -9.95
C VAL A 126 -2.43 -7.05 -10.00
N ILE A 127 -1.47 -6.79 -10.89
CA ILE A 127 -0.95 -5.45 -11.14
C ILE A 127 -1.16 -5.08 -12.61
N TYR A 128 -1.96 -4.04 -12.83
CA TYR A 128 -2.10 -3.42 -14.13
C TYR A 128 -0.99 -2.39 -14.35
N TRP A 129 -0.27 -2.51 -15.47
CA TRP A 129 0.79 -1.56 -15.83
C TRP A 129 0.42 -0.72 -17.03
N GLY A 130 0.39 0.60 -16.87
CA GLY A 130 -0.04 1.54 -17.92
C GLY A 130 0.70 2.88 -17.90
N ARG A 131 0.11 3.91 -18.52
CA ARG A 131 0.54 5.31 -18.39
C ARG A 131 -0.64 6.14 -17.92
N CYS A 132 -0.46 6.90 -16.84
CA CYS A 132 -1.51 7.78 -16.32
C CYS A 132 -1.84 8.91 -17.32
N PRO A 133 -3.04 9.54 -17.22
CA PRO A 133 -3.44 10.63 -18.11
C PRO A 133 -2.41 11.76 -18.18
N THR A 134 -1.86 12.18 -17.05
CA THR A 134 -0.84 13.23 -16.98
C THR A 134 0.39 12.88 -17.82
N CYS A 135 0.96 11.68 -17.64
CA CYS A 135 2.13 11.26 -18.42
C CYS A 135 1.83 11.06 -19.91
N ARG A 136 0.61 10.65 -20.26
CA ARG A 136 0.19 10.55 -21.67
C ARG A 136 0.16 11.93 -22.33
N THR A 137 -0.37 12.95 -21.65
CA THR A 137 -0.42 14.32 -22.16
C THR A 137 0.96 14.98 -22.20
N SER A 138 1.81 14.78 -21.19
CA SER A 138 3.18 15.31 -21.19
C SER A 138 4.02 14.76 -22.35
N ALA A 139 3.85 13.49 -22.71
CA ALA A 139 4.54 12.89 -23.86
C ALA A 139 4.07 13.50 -25.19
N LEU A 140 2.78 13.78 -25.34
CA LEU A 140 2.20 14.42 -26.54
C LEU A 140 2.70 15.87 -26.70
N ASN A 141 2.81 16.61 -25.59
CA ASN A 141 3.30 17.99 -25.60
C ASN A 141 4.81 18.07 -25.86
N ALA A 142 5.59 17.05 -25.47
CA ALA A 142 7.00 16.96 -25.82
C ALA A 142 7.23 16.71 -27.32
N THR A 143 6.31 15.98 -27.98
CA THR A 143 6.37 15.73 -29.43
C THR A 143 5.78 16.85 -30.30
N ALA A 144 5.02 17.78 -29.71
CA ALA A 144 4.31 18.84 -30.42
C ALA A 144 5.05 20.19 -30.43
N LYS A 145 6.27 20.28 -29.89
CA LYS A 145 7.10 21.49 -29.98
C LYS A 145 7.90 21.47 -31.28
N PRO A 146 7.59 22.32 -32.29
CA PRO A 146 8.45 22.46 -33.45
C PRO A 146 9.71 23.24 -33.07
N LEU A 147 10.80 22.99 -33.81
CA LEU A 147 12.03 23.79 -33.80
C LEU A 147 11.75 25.28 -34.08
#